data_AF-A0A2J8MMM0-F1
#
_entry.id   AF-A0A2J8MMM0-F1
#
_cell.length_a   1.000
_cell.length_b   1.000
_cell.length_c   1.000
_cell.angle_alpha   90.00
_cell.angle_beta   90.00
_cell.angle_gamma   90.00
#
_symmetry.space_group_name_H-M   'P 1'
#
loop_
_entity.id
_entity.type
_entity.pdbx_description
1 polymer ?
#
loop_
_entity_poly.entity_id
_entity_poly.type
_entity_poly.pdbx_seq_one_letter_code
_entity_poly.pdbx_strand_id
1 'polypeptide(L)'
;SGLYQETCSDLYVTCQVFAEGKPLALPVRTSYKAFSTRWNWNEWLKLPVKYPDLPRNAQVALTIWDVYGPGKAVPVGGTTVSLFGKYGMFRQGMHDLKVWPNVEADGSEPTKTPGRTSSTLSEDQMSRLAKQKW
;
A
#
# COMPACT_ATOMS: atom_id res chain seq x y z
N SER A 1 -25.92 8.47 1.64
CA SER A 1 -25.61 7.12 2.15
C SER A 1 -25.58 6.17 0.98
N GLY A 2 -24.46 5.49 0.71
CA GLY A 2 -24.28 4.59 -0.45
C GLY A 2 -25.10 3.28 -0.40
N LEU A 3 -26.26 3.29 0.25
CA LEU A 3 -27.16 2.13 0.33
C LEU A 3 -28.06 2.00 -0.92
N TYR A 4 -27.95 2.91 -1.89
CA TYR A 4 -28.76 2.93 -3.12
C TYR A 4 -27.98 3.47 -4.33
N GLN A 5 -26.81 2.90 -4.63
CA GLN A 5 -26.13 3.27 -5.88
C GLN A 5 -25.36 2.08 -6.44
N GLU A 6 -25.70 1.67 -7.66
CA GLU A 6 -25.00 0.67 -8.48
C GLU A 6 -23.59 1.14 -8.91
N THR A 7 -23.03 2.15 -8.22
CA THR A 7 -21.79 2.84 -8.54
C THR A 7 -20.76 2.57 -7.44
N CYS A 8 -19.51 2.27 -7.82
CA CYS A 8 -18.40 2.09 -6.87
C CYS A 8 -18.31 3.23 -5.84
N SER A 9 -18.05 2.89 -4.56
CA SER A 9 -17.76 3.88 -3.51
C SER A 9 -16.60 4.79 -3.90
N ASP A 10 -16.66 6.05 -3.46
CA ASP A 10 -15.58 7.02 -3.58
C ASP A 10 -14.42 6.65 -2.63
N LEU A 11 -13.45 5.92 -3.16
CA LEU A 11 -12.26 5.54 -2.41
C LEU A 11 -11.10 6.49 -2.67
N TYR A 12 -10.19 6.58 -1.70
CA TYR A 12 -8.85 7.13 -1.91
C TYR A 12 -7.83 6.33 -1.09
N VAL A 13 -6.56 6.41 -1.47
CA VAL A 13 -5.47 5.74 -0.76
C VAL A 13 -4.54 6.79 -0.17
N THR A 14 -4.20 6.64 1.11
CA THR A 14 -3.07 7.35 1.74
C THR A 14 -1.85 6.47 1.76
N CYS A 15 -0.68 7.06 1.62
CA CYS A 15 0.61 6.39 1.60
C CYS A 15 1.59 7.17 2.48
N GLN A 16 2.24 6.50 3.43
CA GLN A 16 3.19 7.13 4.34
C GLN A 16 4.38 6.20 4.61
N VAL A 17 5.57 6.80 4.69
CA VAL A 17 6.82 6.06 4.93
C VAL A 17 7.16 6.09 6.40
N PHE A 18 7.55 4.94 6.94
CA PHE A 18 7.95 4.72 8.33
C PHE A 18 9.33 4.04 8.40
N ALA A 19 10.03 4.26 9.50
CA ALA A 19 11.15 3.44 9.94
C ALA A 19 11.11 3.34 11.48
N GLU A 20 11.33 2.13 12.03
CA GLU A 20 11.28 1.88 13.47
C GLU A 20 9.97 2.39 14.14
N GLY A 21 8.83 2.26 13.44
CA GLY A 21 7.55 2.75 13.93
C GLY A 21 7.33 4.27 13.85
N LYS A 22 8.32 5.04 13.38
CA LYS A 22 8.23 6.50 13.28
C LYS A 22 8.00 6.95 11.84
N PRO A 23 7.08 7.90 11.59
CA PRO A 23 6.88 8.43 10.25
C PRO A 23 8.10 9.24 9.82
N LEU A 24 8.62 8.97 8.62
CA LEU A 24 9.73 9.72 8.03
C LEU A 24 9.26 10.96 7.27
N ALA A 25 8.00 10.98 6.83
CA ALA A 25 7.42 12.10 6.12
C ALA A 25 5.90 12.15 6.32
N LEU A 26 5.29 13.25 5.84
CA LEU A 26 3.83 13.40 5.85
C LEU A 26 3.16 12.40 4.90
N PRO A 27 1.93 11.97 5.20
CA PRO A 27 1.17 11.10 4.31
C PRO A 27 0.84 11.85 3.00
N VAL A 28 0.94 11.13 1.88
CA VAL A 28 0.41 11.57 0.59
C VAL A 28 -0.85 10.78 0.27
N ARG A 29 -1.73 11.33 -0.57
CA ARG A 29 -2.95 10.65 -1.00
C ARG A 29 -3.10 10.67 -2.51
N THR A 30 -3.83 9.70 -3.03
CA THR A 30 -4.28 9.68 -4.43
C THR A 30 -5.19 10.85 -4.73
N SER A 31 -5.21 11.24 -6.00
CA SER A 31 -6.18 12.18 -6.53
C SER A 31 -7.60 11.60 -6.47
N TYR A 32 -8.60 12.48 -6.45
CA TYR A 32 -9.99 12.05 -6.58
C TYR A 32 -10.22 11.44 -7.97
N LYS A 33 -10.97 10.34 -8.02
CA LYS A 33 -11.40 9.70 -9.26
C LYS A 33 -12.77 9.06 -9.04
N ALA A 34 -13.73 9.40 -9.89
CA ALA A 34 -15.01 8.71 -9.91
C ALA A 34 -14.83 7.30 -10.50
N PHE A 35 -15.25 6.28 -9.76
CA PHE A 35 -15.15 4.89 -10.19
C PHE A 35 -16.49 4.39 -10.72
N SER A 36 -16.47 3.66 -11.83
CA SER A 36 -17.67 3.02 -12.39
C SER A 36 -17.73 1.53 -12.04
N THR A 37 -16.74 0.76 -12.51
CA THR A 37 -16.75 -0.71 -12.42
C THR A 37 -15.58 -1.31 -11.65
N ARG A 38 -14.48 -0.57 -11.49
CA ARG A 38 -13.28 -1.02 -10.77
C ARG A 38 -12.52 0.14 -10.15
N TRP A 39 -11.95 -0.09 -8.97
CA TRP A 39 -11.01 0.84 -8.35
C TRP A 39 -9.62 0.70 -8.97
N ASN A 40 -9.34 1.51 -9.98
CA ASN A 40 -8.02 1.59 -10.61
C ASN A 40 -7.60 3.06 -10.76
N TRP A 41 -6.68 3.51 -9.92
CA TRP A 41 -6.12 4.87 -10.00
C TRP A 41 -5.16 5.01 -11.19
N ASN A 42 -4.23 4.07 -11.36
CA ASN A 42 -3.11 4.15 -12.31
C ASN A 42 -2.38 5.50 -12.22
N GLU A 43 -2.06 5.91 -10.99
CA GLU A 43 -1.50 7.21 -10.64
C GLU A 43 -0.12 7.04 -9.98
N TRP A 44 0.80 7.94 -10.28
CA TRP A 44 2.07 8.04 -9.59
C TRP A 44 1.93 8.86 -8.30
N LEU A 45 2.22 8.25 -7.15
CA LEU A 45 2.37 8.96 -5.88
C LEU A 45 3.84 9.31 -5.63
N LYS A 46 4.15 10.60 -5.60
CA LYS A 46 5.50 11.07 -5.25
C LYS A 46 5.62 11.19 -3.73
N LEU A 47 6.41 10.33 -3.13
CA LEU A 47 6.68 10.35 -1.69
C LEU A 47 7.58 11.54 -1.30
N PRO A 48 7.31 12.24 -0.19
CA PRO A 48 8.10 13.39 0.26
C PRO A 48 9.36 12.97 1.03
N VAL A 49 10.09 11.99 0.52
CA VAL A 49 11.35 11.48 1.07
C VAL A 49 12.30 11.13 -0.07
N LYS A 50 13.60 11.43 0.07
CA LYS A 50 14.59 11.09 -0.94
C LYS A 50 15.13 9.69 -0.68
N TYR A 51 15.57 9.02 -1.74
CA TYR A 51 16.16 7.68 -1.64
C TYR A 51 17.32 7.58 -0.64
N PRO A 52 18.31 8.52 -0.59
CA PRO A 52 19.41 8.44 0.38
C PRO A 52 18.99 8.59 1.85
N ASP A 53 17.81 9.15 2.10
CA ASP A 53 17.28 9.37 3.45
C ASP A 53 16.50 8.15 3.96
N LEU A 54 16.35 7.10 3.13
CA LEU A 54 15.64 5.88 3.50
C LEU A 54 16.57 4.88 4.20
N PRO A 55 16.33 4.56 5.48
CA PRO A 55 17.06 3.47 6.15
C PRO A 55 16.63 2.11 5.61
N ARG A 56 17.44 1.07 5.88
CA ARG A 56 17.22 -0.29 5.36
C ARG A 56 15.89 -0.91 5.80
N ASN A 57 15.42 -0.58 7.00
CA ASN A 57 14.13 -1.03 7.54
C ASN A 57 12.96 -0.11 7.16
N ALA A 58 13.16 0.85 6.25
CA ALA A 58 12.07 1.69 5.79
C ALA A 58 10.95 0.85 5.18
N GLN A 59 9.73 1.18 5.55
CA GLN A 59 8.51 0.54 5.09
C GLN A 59 7.48 1.59 4.69
N VAL A 60 6.63 1.22 3.76
CA VAL A 60 5.54 2.07 3.30
C VAL A 60 4.22 1.46 3.73
N ALA A 61 3.42 2.27 4.40
CA ALA A 61 2.09 1.94 4.90
C ALA A 61 1.05 2.61 3.99
N LEU A 62 0.13 1.81 3.44
CA LEU A 62 -0.95 2.25 2.56
C LEU A 62 -2.32 1.92 3.16
N THR A 63 -3.16 2.93 3.35
CA THR A 63 -4.53 2.77 3.85
C THR A 63 -5.52 3.18 2.76
N ILE A 64 -6.47 2.29 2.47
CA ILE A 64 -7.61 2.56 1.58
C ILE A 64 -8.75 3.08 2.44
N TRP A 65 -9.32 4.20 2.04
CA TRP A 65 -10.37 4.92 2.75
C TRP A 65 -11.64 5.00 1.92
N ASP A 66 -12.79 4.81 2.56
CA ASP A 66 -14.11 5.11 2.01
C ASP A 66 -14.63 6.42 2.61
N VAL A 67 -15.11 7.33 1.75
CA VAL A 67 -15.65 8.63 2.14
C VAL A 67 -17.10 8.46 2.59
N TYR A 68 -17.30 8.35 3.91
CA TYR A 68 -18.62 8.19 4.53
C TYR A 68 -19.25 9.55 4.92
N GLY A 69 -19.25 10.49 3.97
CA GLY A 69 -19.81 11.84 4.15
C GLY A 69 -18.80 12.93 4.54
N PRO A 70 -19.27 14.16 4.80
CA PRO A 70 -18.40 15.31 5.01
C PRO A 70 -17.42 15.11 6.16
N GLY A 71 -16.12 15.16 5.86
CA GLY A 71 -15.05 15.07 6.85
C GLY A 71 -14.89 13.69 7.52
N LYS A 72 -15.65 12.67 7.09
CA LYS A 72 -15.58 11.33 7.67
C LYS A 72 -15.08 10.33 6.64
N ALA A 73 -13.92 9.74 6.94
CA ALA A 73 -13.36 8.63 6.19
C ALA A 73 -13.25 7.41 7.11
N VAL A 74 -13.58 6.23 6.57
CA VAL A 74 -13.48 4.96 7.29
C VAL A 74 -12.45 4.09 6.58
N PRO A 75 -11.52 3.43 7.30
CA PRO A 75 -10.56 2.56 6.67
C PRO A 75 -11.27 1.32 6.12
N VAL A 76 -11.15 1.12 4.80
CA VAL A 76 -11.55 -0.12 4.12
C VAL A 76 -10.51 -1.20 4.39
N GLY A 77 -9.23 -0.81 4.40
CA GLY A 77 -8.16 -1.70 4.78
C GLY A 77 -6.77 -1.12 4.63
N GLY A 78 -5.81 -1.79 5.23
CA GLY A 78 -4.43 -1.34 5.38
C GLY A 78 -3.44 -2.39 4.90
N THR A 79 -2.29 -1.95 4.38
CA THR A 79 -1.18 -2.82 4.03
C THR A 79 0.15 -2.11 4.20
N THR A 80 1.15 -2.83 4.68
CA THR A 80 2.50 -2.32 4.92
C THR A 80 3.51 -3.21 4.24
N VAL A 81 4.44 -2.62 3.48
CA VAL A 81 5.50 -3.37 2.78
C VAL A 81 6.86 -2.71 2.97
N SER A 82 7.91 -3.52 3.15
CA SER A 82 9.28 -3.00 3.24
C SER A 82 9.75 -2.45 1.89
N LEU A 83 10.41 -1.30 1.90
CA LEU A 83 11.00 -0.70 0.70
C LEU A 83 12.26 -1.45 0.23
N PHE A 84 12.95 -2.11 1.16
CA PHE A 84 14.11 -2.93 0.88
C PHE A 84 13.82 -4.42 1.10
N GLY A 85 14.39 -5.28 0.26
CA GLY A 85 14.37 -6.72 0.46
C GLY A 85 15.36 -7.18 1.55
N LYS A 86 15.36 -8.48 1.86
CA LYS A 86 16.26 -9.07 2.88
C LYS A 86 17.76 -8.77 2.70
N TYR A 87 18.18 -8.54 1.46
CA TYR A 87 19.57 -8.23 1.11
C TYR A 87 19.86 -6.73 1.02
N GLY A 88 18.92 -5.86 1.39
CA GLY A 88 19.07 -4.41 1.32
C GLY A 88 18.94 -3.80 -0.08
N MET A 89 18.51 -4.58 -1.07
CA MET A 89 18.19 -4.06 -2.39
C MET A 89 16.82 -3.38 -2.34
N PHE A 90 16.75 -2.17 -2.90
CA PHE A 90 15.48 -1.45 -3.06
C PHE A 90 14.54 -2.26 -3.96
N ARG A 91 13.29 -2.42 -3.53
CA ARG A 91 12.29 -3.17 -4.28
C ARG A 91 11.82 -2.35 -5.47
N GLN A 92 11.73 -2.99 -6.62
CA GLN A 92 11.31 -2.38 -7.88
C GLN A 92 10.31 -3.28 -8.60
N GLY A 93 9.51 -2.68 -9.47
CA GLY A 93 8.50 -3.37 -10.27
C GLY A 93 7.13 -3.42 -9.60
N MET A 94 6.30 -4.34 -10.09
CA MET A 94 4.92 -4.53 -9.62
C MET A 94 4.89 -5.49 -8.43
N HIS A 95 4.07 -5.16 -7.43
CA HIS A 95 3.90 -5.96 -6.23
C HIS A 95 2.42 -6.12 -5.91
N ASP A 96 1.98 -7.38 -5.82
CA ASP A 96 0.68 -7.73 -5.28
C ASP A 96 0.78 -7.77 -3.76
N LEU A 97 -0.07 -7.01 -3.08
CA LEU A 97 -0.07 -6.86 -1.62
C LEU A 97 -1.40 -7.31 -1.04
N LYS A 98 -1.33 -8.09 0.03
CA LYS A 98 -2.49 -8.40 0.87
C LYS A 98 -2.97 -7.12 1.57
N VAL A 99 -4.27 -6.85 1.48
CA VAL A 99 -4.94 -5.80 2.26
C VAL A 99 -5.62 -6.43 3.46
N TRP A 100 -5.41 -5.82 4.63
CA TRP A 100 -6.05 -6.22 5.89
C TRP A 100 -7.33 -5.42 6.06
N PRO A 101 -8.51 -6.07 6.15
CA PRO A 101 -9.78 -5.37 6.10
C PRO A 101 -10.06 -4.58 7.38
N ASN A 102 -10.73 -3.43 7.24
CA ASN A 102 -11.24 -2.58 8.32
C ASN A 102 -10.19 -2.07 9.32
N VAL A 103 -8.93 -2.00 8.91
CA VAL A 103 -7.82 -1.48 9.72
C VAL A 103 -6.98 -0.51 8.90
N GLU A 104 -6.39 0.47 9.57
CA GLU A 104 -5.36 1.30 8.94
C GLU A 104 -4.06 0.51 8.79
N ALA A 105 -3.22 0.91 7.83
CA ALA A 105 -1.89 0.34 7.71
C ALA A 105 -1.04 0.68 8.93
N ASP A 106 -0.42 -0.35 9.50
CA ASP A 106 0.43 -0.24 10.67
C ASP A 106 1.88 -0.02 10.26
N GLY A 107 2.44 1.14 10.62
CA GLY A 107 3.83 1.52 10.39
C GLY A 107 4.81 1.00 11.45
N SER A 108 4.36 0.22 12.44
CA SER A 108 5.21 -0.36 13.49
C SER A 108 6.14 -1.46 12.97
N GLU A 109 7.18 -1.78 13.74
CA GLU A 109 8.14 -2.84 13.43
C GLU A 109 8.17 -3.82 14.62
N PRO A 110 7.61 -5.04 14.50
CA PRO A 110 6.96 -5.61 13.31
C PRO A 110 5.54 -5.10 13.06
N THR A 111 5.17 -4.90 11.79
CA THR A 111 3.83 -4.43 11.38
C THR A 111 2.75 -5.49 11.59
N LYS A 112 1.58 -5.07 12.04
CA LYS A 112 0.36 -5.90 12.12
C LYS A 112 -0.37 -6.05 10.78
N THR A 113 0.00 -5.28 9.76
CA THR A 113 -0.61 -5.31 8.42
C THR A 113 0.39 -5.68 7.32
N PRO A 114 1.13 -6.80 7.40
CA PRO A 114 2.12 -7.14 6.39
C PRO A 114 1.47 -7.42 5.03
N GLY A 115 1.89 -6.69 4.00
CA GLY A 115 1.38 -6.81 2.63
C GLY A 115 1.98 -7.98 1.84
N ARG A 116 3.22 -8.36 2.15
CA ARG A 116 3.84 -9.58 1.62
C ARG A 116 3.88 -10.64 2.71
N THR A 117 3.04 -11.67 2.59
CA THR A 117 3.05 -12.83 3.48
C THR A 117 4.03 -13.90 2.97
N SER A 118 4.35 -14.88 3.81
CA SER A 118 5.24 -16.01 3.46
C SER A 118 4.81 -16.73 2.17
N SER A 119 3.50 -16.88 1.94
CA SER A 119 2.91 -17.41 0.71
C SER A 119 3.29 -16.59 -0.54
N THR A 120 3.17 -15.26 -0.47
CA THR A 120 3.54 -14.34 -1.57
C THR A 120 5.04 -14.29 -1.81
N LEU A 121 5.88 -14.59 -0.80
CA LEU A 121 7.32 -14.73 -0.98
C LEU A 121 7.67 -16.01 -1.75
N SER A 122 7.00 -17.13 -1.46
CA SER A 122 7.20 -18.39 -2.20
C SER A 122 6.68 -18.34 -3.64
N GLU A 123 5.53 -17.69 -3.87
CA GLU A 123 4.99 -17.50 -5.23
C GLU A 123 5.92 -16.64 -6.10
N ASP A 124 6.51 -15.58 -5.53
CA ASP A 124 7.46 -14.71 -6.23
C ASP A 124 8.81 -15.42 -6.52
N GLN A 125 9.19 -16.43 -5.72
CA GLN A 125 10.32 -17.31 -6.06
C GLN A 125 9.97 -18.25 -7.21
N MET A 126 8.77 -18.85 -7.20
CA MET A 126 8.33 -19.77 -8.25
C MET A 126 8.09 -19.05 -9.60
N SER A 127 7.54 -17.83 -9.59
CA SER A 127 7.30 -17.02 -10.79
C SER A 127 8.60 -16.55 -11.47
N ARG A 128 9.65 -16.27 -10.68
CA ARG A 128 10.98 -15.92 -11.18
C ARG A 128 11.70 -17.10 -11.85
N LEU A 129 11.53 -18.31 -11.31
CA LEU A 129 12.10 -19.54 -11.91
C LEU A 129 11.40 -19.91 -13.22
N ALA A 130 10.11 -19.57 -13.37
CA ALA A 130 9.33 -19.91 -14.56
C ALA A 130 9.72 -19.13 -15.84
N LYS A 131 10.52 -18.05 -15.74
CA LYS A 131 10.87 -17.19 -16.89
C LYS A 131 12.16 -17.58 -17.63
N GLN A 132 12.73 -18.75 -17.41
CA GLN A 132 13.76 -19.30 -18.30
C GLN A 132 13.17 -20.33 -19.25
N LYS A 133 12.55 -19.89 -20.36
CA LYS A 133 12.39 -20.71 -21.57
C LYS A 133 12.50 -19.85 -22.83
N TRP A 134 13.63 -20.07 -23.52
CA TRP A 134 14.02 -19.79 -24.91
C TRP A 134 13.65 -18.46 -25.54
#